data_AF-A0ABD2NAX0-F1
#
_entry.id   AF-A0ABD2NAX0-F1
#
_cell.length_a   1.000
_cell.length_b   1.000
_cell.length_c   1.000
_cell.angle_alpha   90.00
_cell.angle_beta   90.00
_cell.angle_gamma   90.00
#
_symmetry.space_group_name_H-M   'P 1'
#
loop_
_entity.id
_entity.type
_entity.pdbx_description
1 polymer ?
#
loop_
_entity_poly.entity_id
_entity_poly.type
_entity_poly.pdbx_seq_one_letter_code
_entity_poly.pdbx_strand_id
1 'polypeptide(L)'
;MSEIDEPAVPTVMKEITYDNFSKICRSCIINRGEIDVFEAHMQNVPLSNVIFSCTNELVTKTDGLSRVICNICMKLLINSYTFVKTFKESQVNLMNMHKVFKNKNIL
;
A
#
# COMPACT_ATOMS: atom_id res chain seq x y z
N MET A 1 1.79 -28.09 47.84
CA MET A 1 2.18 -27.77 46.46
C MET A 1 0.89 -27.43 45.72
N SER A 2 0.62 -26.14 45.55
CA SER A 2 -0.52 -25.64 44.79
C SER A 2 -0.19 -25.74 43.31
N GLU A 3 -0.99 -26.53 42.58
CA GLU A 3 -1.04 -26.50 41.12
C GLU A 3 -1.47 -25.09 40.69
N ILE A 4 -0.59 -24.42 39.95
CA ILE A 4 -0.89 -23.13 39.35
C ILE A 4 -1.53 -23.48 38.01
N ASP A 5 -2.83 -23.26 37.89
CA ASP A 5 -3.55 -23.34 36.62
C ASP A 5 -2.90 -22.38 35.62
N GLU A 6 -2.26 -22.95 34.61
CA GLU A 6 -1.74 -22.23 33.47
C GLU A 6 -2.93 -21.70 32.64
N PRO A 7 -3.05 -20.38 32.40
CA PRO A 7 -4.19 -19.86 31.65
C PRO A 7 -4.10 -20.32 30.19
N ALA A 8 -5.13 -21.03 29.73
CA ALA A 8 -5.27 -21.44 28.35
C ALA A 8 -5.17 -20.24 27.40
N VAL A 9 -4.10 -20.19 26.62
CA VAL A 9 -3.93 -19.25 25.51
C VAL A 9 -4.91 -19.66 24.40
N PRO A 10 -5.89 -18.83 24.00
CA PRO A 10 -6.71 -19.15 22.84
C PRO A 10 -5.90 -18.85 21.58
N THR A 11 -5.10 -19.82 21.14
CA THR A 11 -4.49 -19.81 19.81
C THR A 11 -5.53 -20.27 18.79
N VAL A 12 -6.48 -19.39 18.44
CA VAL A 12 -7.35 -19.63 17.28
C VAL A 12 -6.78 -18.86 16.10
N MET A 13 -5.75 -19.42 15.46
CA MET A 13 -5.53 -19.12 14.04
C MET A 13 -6.70 -19.77 13.30
N LYS A 14 -7.73 -18.99 12.98
CA LYS A 14 -8.82 -19.46 12.12
C LYS A 14 -8.21 -19.89 10.79
N GLU A 15 -8.43 -21.14 10.41
CA GLU A 15 -8.02 -21.66 9.10
C GLU A 15 -8.57 -20.74 8.00
N ILE A 16 -7.66 -20.25 7.15
CA ILE A 16 -8.02 -19.41 6.01
C ILE A 16 -8.65 -20.34 4.97
N THR A 17 -9.97 -20.36 4.91
CA THR A 17 -10.70 -21.00 3.81
C THR A 17 -10.59 -20.15 2.53
N TYR A 18 -10.68 -20.78 1.36
CA TYR A 18 -10.62 -20.11 0.06
C TYR A 18 -11.65 -18.97 -0.07
N ASP A 19 -12.87 -19.19 0.44
CA ASP A 19 -13.92 -18.17 0.47
C ASP A 19 -13.54 -16.94 1.31
N ASN A 20 -12.79 -17.13 2.40
CA ASN A 20 -12.29 -16.02 3.22
C ASN A 20 -11.13 -15.28 2.54
N PHE A 21 -10.28 -15.96 1.77
CA PHE A 21 -9.13 -15.33 1.12
C PHE A 21 -9.54 -14.21 0.15
N SER A 22 -10.67 -14.39 -0.53
CA SER A 22 -11.26 -13.40 -1.46
C SER A 22 -11.60 -12.05 -0.81
N LYS A 23 -11.72 -12.01 0.52
CA LYS A 23 -12.06 -10.82 1.31
C LYS A 23 -10.91 -10.34 2.21
N ILE A 24 -9.76 -11.00 2.21
CA ILE A 24 -8.60 -10.54 2.98
C ILE A 24 -7.98 -9.34 2.27
N CYS A 25 -7.83 -8.21 2.95
CA CYS A 25 -7.16 -7.05 2.40
C CYS A 25 -5.68 -7.36 2.13
N ARG A 26 -5.21 -7.13 0.91
CA ARG A 26 -3.82 -7.32 0.47
C ARG A 26 -2.79 -6.61 1.34
N SER A 27 -3.10 -5.40 1.82
CA SER A 27 -2.13 -4.58 2.55
C SER A 27 -2.12 -4.82 4.06
N CYS A 28 -3.29 -4.98 4.68
CA CYS A 28 -3.39 -5.10 6.15
C CYS A 28 -3.76 -6.50 6.64
N ILE A 29 -4.04 -7.44 5.74
CA ILE A 29 -4.37 -8.85 6.03
C ILE A 29 -5.60 -8.98 6.96
N ILE A 30 -6.55 -8.03 6.88
CA ILE A 30 -7.82 -8.07 7.61
C ILE A 30 -8.95 -8.44 6.64
N ASN A 31 -9.88 -9.28 7.09
CA ASN A 31 -11.06 -9.74 6.32
C ASN A 31 -12.09 -8.61 6.11
N ARG A 32 -11.80 -7.69 5.18
CA ARG A 32 -12.60 -6.51 4.79
C ARG A 32 -12.18 -5.91 3.44
N GLY A 33 -11.55 -6.71 2.59
CA GLY A 33 -11.14 -6.33 1.24
C GLY A 33 -12.34 -6.31 0.31
N GLU A 34 -12.42 -5.28 -0.53
CA GLU A 34 -13.60 -5.00 -1.37
C GLU A 34 -13.22 -4.54 -2.78
N ILE A 35 -12.06 -3.92 -2.94
CA ILE A 35 -11.63 -3.29 -4.20
C ILE A 35 -10.59 -4.18 -4.88
N ASP A 36 -10.86 -4.67 -6.09
CA ASP A 36 -9.88 -5.45 -6.86
C ASP A 36 -8.71 -4.57 -7.34
N VAL A 37 -7.49 -4.92 -6.93
CA VAL A 37 -6.28 -4.14 -7.24
C VAL A 37 -5.85 -4.20 -8.70
N PHE A 38 -6.33 -5.19 -9.46
CA PHE A 38 -5.99 -5.39 -10.87
C PHE A 38 -6.98 -4.72 -11.82
N GLU A 39 -8.18 -4.40 -11.34
CA GLU A 39 -9.22 -3.74 -12.15
C GLU A 39 -9.42 -2.27 -11.75
N ALA A 40 -9.08 -1.90 -10.52
CA ALA A 40 -9.22 -0.53 -10.02
C ALA A 40 -8.22 0.45 -10.65
N HIS A 41 -8.66 1.69 -10.79
CA HIS A 41 -7.87 2.80 -11.30
C HIS A 41 -8.01 4.01 -10.38
N MET A 42 -6.95 4.81 -10.30
CA MET A 42 -6.96 6.11 -9.62
C MET A 42 -6.53 7.19 -10.62
N GLN A 43 -7.45 8.09 -10.97
CA GLN A 43 -7.19 9.15 -11.97
C GLN A 43 -6.63 8.59 -13.29
N ASN A 44 -7.23 7.51 -13.81
CA ASN A 44 -6.79 6.77 -15.00
C ASN A 44 -5.44 6.03 -14.88
N VAL A 45 -4.83 5.96 -13.70
CA VAL A 45 -3.64 5.15 -13.44
C VAL A 45 -4.06 3.81 -12.83
N PRO A 46 -3.63 2.66 -13.37
CA PRO A 46 -3.90 1.35 -12.77
C PRO A 46 -3.44 1.30 -11.31
N LEU A 47 -4.27 0.76 -10.42
CA LEU A 47 -3.97 0.74 -8.98
C LEU A 47 -2.68 -0.03 -8.66
N SER A 48 -2.34 -1.06 -9.43
CA SER A 48 -1.04 -1.75 -9.36
C SER A 48 0.15 -0.80 -9.51
N ASN A 49 0.08 0.16 -10.44
CA ASN A 49 1.15 1.13 -10.69
C ASN A 49 1.22 2.17 -9.57
N VAL A 50 0.08 2.52 -8.98
CA VAL A 50 -0.01 3.39 -7.82
C VAL A 50 0.67 2.74 -6.61
N ILE A 51 0.38 1.46 -6.36
CA ILE A 51 1.04 0.66 -5.30
C ILE A 51 2.55 0.66 -5.54
N PHE A 52 3.00 0.28 -6.74
CA PHE A 52 4.41 0.27 -7.10
C PHE A 52 5.08 1.64 -6.88
N SER A 53 4.41 2.73 -7.26
CA SER A 53 4.96 4.08 -7.09
C SER A 53 5.17 4.48 -5.62
N CYS A 54 4.41 3.89 -4.70
CA CYS A 54 4.47 4.18 -3.28
C CYS A 54 5.37 3.22 -2.49
N THR A 55 5.39 1.94 -2.87
CA THR A 55 6.06 0.88 -2.10
C THR A 55 7.25 0.26 -2.82
N ASN A 56 7.42 0.54 -4.12
CA ASN A 56 8.38 -0.11 -5.00
C ASN A 56 8.16 -1.63 -5.16
N GLU A 57 6.96 -2.12 -4.83
CA GLU A 57 6.58 -3.53 -4.93
C GLU A 57 5.73 -3.79 -6.16
N LEU A 58 6.11 -4.78 -6.96
CA LEU A 58 5.37 -5.18 -8.15
C LEU A 58 4.17 -6.05 -7.75
N VAL A 59 2.98 -5.62 -8.15
CA VAL A 59 1.73 -6.35 -7.90
C VAL A 59 1.39 -7.19 -9.13
N THR A 60 1.30 -8.52 -8.97
CA THR A 60 1.00 -9.44 -10.08
C THR A 60 -0.11 -10.42 -9.70
N LYS A 61 -0.88 -10.92 -10.67
CA LYS A 61 -1.97 -11.88 -10.39
C LYS A 61 -1.47 -13.22 -9.83
N THR A 62 -0.16 -13.47 -9.89
CA THR A 62 0.51 -14.74 -9.53
C THR A 62 1.39 -14.62 -8.29
N ASP A 63 1.39 -13.50 -7.57
CA ASP A 63 2.24 -13.28 -6.40
C ASP A 63 1.77 -14.00 -5.12
N GLY A 64 0.68 -14.75 -5.20
CA GLY A 64 0.13 -15.50 -4.05
C GLY A 64 -0.52 -14.62 -2.99
N LEU A 65 -0.68 -13.31 -3.24
CA LEU A 65 -1.35 -12.39 -2.33
C LEU A 65 -2.81 -12.15 -2.74
N SER A 66 -3.57 -11.58 -1.80
CA SER A 66 -4.96 -11.21 -2.08
C SER A 66 -5.07 -10.24 -3.25
N ARG A 67 -6.13 -10.40 -4.03
CA ARG A 67 -6.51 -9.52 -5.14
C ARG A 67 -7.23 -8.26 -4.68
N VAL A 68 -7.68 -8.18 -3.42
CA VAL A 68 -8.52 -7.08 -2.96
C VAL A 68 -7.84 -6.22 -1.92
N ILE A 69 -8.09 -4.92 -1.94
CA ILE A 69 -7.70 -3.96 -0.90
C ILE A 69 -8.95 -3.42 -0.19
N CYS A 70 -8.82 -3.10 1.10
CA CYS A 70 -9.90 -2.48 1.86
C CYS A 70 -9.90 -0.95 1.70
N ASN A 71 -11.05 -0.31 1.93
CA ASN A 71 -11.21 1.14 1.83
C ASN A 71 -10.23 1.94 2.70
N ILE A 72 -9.86 1.43 3.88
CA ILE A 72 -8.92 2.11 4.78
C ILE A 72 -7.52 2.14 4.17
N CYS A 73 -7.03 1.00 3.68
CA CYS A 73 -5.73 0.91 3.02
C CYS A 73 -5.73 1.69 1.70
N MET A 74 -6.86 1.71 0.97
CA MET A 74 -7.01 2.51 -0.24
C MET A 74 -6.86 4.01 0.06
N LYS A 75 -7.50 4.52 1.12
CA LYS A 75 -7.34 5.94 1.54
C LYS A 75 -5.89 6.28 1.89
N LEU A 76 -5.21 5.40 2.63
CA LEU A 76 -3.79 5.58 2.94
C LEU A 76 -2.94 5.62 1.67
N LEU A 77 -3.20 4.70 0.73
CA LEU A 77 -2.50 4.64 -0.55
C LEU A 77 -2.71 5.91 -1.39
N ILE A 78 -3.93 6.45 -1.44
CA ILE A 78 -4.23 7.72 -2.12
C ILE A 78 -3.40 8.86 -1.52
N ASN A 79 -3.34 8.95 -0.19
CA ASN A 79 -2.56 9.97 0.50
C ASN A 79 -1.07 9.82 0.22
N SER A 80 -0.53 8.58 0.31
CA SER A 80 0.86 8.28 -0.01
C SER A 80 1.21 8.64 -1.46
N TYR A 81 0.34 8.30 -2.41
CA TYR A 81 0.58 8.60 -3.82
C TYR A 81 0.57 10.11 -4.09
N THR A 82 -0.38 10.82 -3.50
CA THR A 82 -0.45 12.29 -3.58
C THR A 82 0.83 12.89 -3.03
N PHE A 83 1.30 12.42 -1.88
CA PHE A 83 2.58 12.85 -1.29
C PHE A 83 3.76 12.58 -2.23
N VAL A 84 3.89 11.37 -2.77
CA VAL A 84 4.98 10.99 -3.69
C VAL A 84 4.99 11.88 -4.93
N LYS A 85 3.80 12.16 -5.51
CA LYS A 85 3.68 13.03 -6.68
C LYS A 85 4.14 14.45 -6.36
N THR A 86 3.61 15.05 -5.29
CA THR A 86 3.97 16.40 -4.86
C THR A 86 5.45 16.51 -4.52
N PHE A 87 6.03 15.49 -3.87
CA PHE A 87 7.45 15.44 -3.56
C PHE A 87 8.30 15.46 -4.82
N LYS A 88 7.99 14.60 -5.81
CA LYS A 88 8.72 14.54 -7.08
C LYS A 88 8.65 15.86 -7.85
N GLU A 89 7.46 16.46 -7.93
CA GLU A 89 7.27 17.78 -8.55
C GLU A 89 8.09 18.86 -7.85
N SER A 90 8.08 18.87 -6.52
CA SER A 90 8.86 19.83 -5.71
C SER A 90 10.37 19.65 -5.91
N GLN A 91 10.85 18.41 -5.97
CA GLN A 91 12.25 18.08 -6.23
C GLN A 91 12.70 18.60 -7.60
N VAL A 92 11.90 18.38 -8.65
CA VAL A 92 12.18 18.88 -10.00
C VAL A 92 12.24 20.41 -10.01
N ASN A 93 11.30 21.07 -9.34
CA ASN A 93 11.28 22.54 -9.24
C ASN A 93 12.55 23.08 -8.56
N LEU A 94 12.97 22.48 -7.44
CA LEU A 94 14.20 22.86 -6.75
C LEU A 94 15.44 22.67 -7.62
N MET A 95 15.54 21.55 -8.34
CA MET A 95 16.65 21.30 -9.27
C MET A 95 16.70 22.30 -10.42
N ASN A 96 15.54 22.68 -10.96
CA ASN A 96 15.44 23.68 -12.02
C ASN A 96 15.84 25.07 -11.52
N MET A 97 15.39 25.46 -10.32
CA MET A 97 15.82 26.71 -9.70
C MET A 97 17.33 26.75 -9.48
N HIS A 98 17.92 25.66 -8.96
CA HIS A 98 19.37 25.56 -8.76
C HIS A 98 20.15 25.74 -10.08
N LYS A 99 19.68 25.12 -11.18
CA LYS A 99 20.28 25.31 -12.51
C LYS A 99 20.21 26.77 -12.97
N VAL A 100 19.08 27.45 -12.74
CA VAL A 100 18.91 28.87 -13.10
C VAL A 100 19.87 29.75 -12.30
N PHE A 101 20.02 29.55 -10.99
CA PHE A 101 20.94 30.34 -10.17
C PHE A 101 22.41 30.13 -10.55
N LYS A 102 22.81 28.88 -10.82
CA LYS A 102 24.16 28.56 -11.29
C LYS A 102 24.47 29.21 -12.64
N ASN A 103 23.52 29.18 -13.58
CA ASN A 103 23.70 29.79 -14.90
C ASN A 103 23.71 31.33 -14.88
N LYS A 104 23.17 31.95 -13.82
CA LYS A 104 23.14 33.40 -13.64
C LYS A 104 24.31 33.94 -12.80
N ASN A 105 25.27 33.11 -12.37
CA ASN A 105 26.35 33.47 -11.44
C ASN A 105 25.84 34.17 -10.16
N ILE A 106 24.68 33.75 -9.66
CA ILE A 106 24.12 34.26 -8.39
C ILE A 106 24.65 33.43 -7.20
N LEU A 107 25.31 32.29 -7.48
CA LEU A 107 26.05 31.44 -6.56
C LEU A 107 27.39 31.06 -7.18
#